data_AF-A0A3S1C550-F1
#
_entry.id   AF-A0A3S1C550-F1
#
_cell.length_a   1.000
_cell.length_b   1.000
_cell.length_c   1.000
_cell.angle_alpha   90.00
_cell.angle_beta   90.00
_cell.angle_gamma   90.00
#
_symmetry.space_group_name_H-M   'P 1'
#
loop_
_entity.id
_entity.type
_entity.pdbx_description
1 polymer ?
#
loop_
_entity_poly.entity_id
_entity_poly.type
_entity_poly.pdbx_seq_one_letter_code
_entity_poly.pdbx_strand_id
1 'polypeptide(L)'
;MWLLIFVVVNFCSIFAGLIAGKQIKGFLKRHKSIADEYVLEEFESLVRRQMYMVYFLLFFLVIGLFLNVVVVIHHGLVGFAVALIVNAYSFLQSQYFRRLEKKARSLNAANELLARKYYLVSNTWANKPLPDF
;
A
#
# COMPACT_ATOMS: atom_id res chain seq x y z
N MET A 1 21.16 14.42 14.46
CA MET A 1 21.04 14.38 12.98
C MET A 1 20.40 13.09 12.50
N TRP A 2 20.94 11.90 12.84
CA TRP A 2 20.39 10.61 12.42
C TRP A 2 18.92 10.38 12.77
N LEU A 3 18.49 10.77 13.97
CA LEU A 3 17.09 10.67 14.39
C LEU A 3 16.15 11.51 13.51
N LEU A 4 16.56 12.71 13.09
CA LEU A 4 15.76 13.54 12.17
C LEU A 4 15.65 12.90 10.78
N ILE A 5 16.76 12.38 10.25
CA ILE A 5 16.78 11.67 8.95
C ILE A 5 15.83 10.47 9.02
N PHE A 6 15.90 9.68 10.09
CA PHE A 6 15.00 8.56 10.32
C PHE A 6 13.53 8.97 10.34
N VAL A 7 13.19 10.04 11.08
CA VAL A 7 11.81 10.54 11.14
C VAL A 7 11.33 10.98 9.76
N VAL A 8 12.13 11.73 9.01
CA VAL A 8 11.75 12.20 7.66
C VAL A 8 11.54 11.04 6.69
N VAL A 9 12.45 10.07 6.64
CA VAL A 9 12.34 8.89 5.76
C VAL A 9 11.07 8.10 6.05
N ASN A 10 10.79 7.84 7.33
CA ASN A 10 9.59 7.10 7.73
C ASN A 10 8.31 7.91 7.51
N PHE A 11 8.36 9.23 7.72
CA PHE A 11 7.23 10.11 7.41
C PHE A 11 6.88 10.08 5.92
N CYS A 12 7.87 10.13 5.02
CA CYS A 12 7.66 9.98 3.58
C CYS A 12 7.00 8.64 3.24
N SER A 13 7.47 7.53 3.83
CA SER A 13 6.89 6.20 3.63
C SER A 13 5.43 6.13 4.10
N ILE A 14 5.17 6.63 5.31
CA ILE A 14 3.82 6.68 5.89
C ILE A 14 2.89 7.51 5.01
N PHE A 15 3.33 8.68 4.56
CA PHE A 15 2.52 9.58 3.73
C PHE A 15 2.21 8.97 2.36
N ALA A 16 3.19 8.33 1.73
CA ALA A 16 3.00 7.57 0.51
C ALA A 16 1.97 6.45 0.72
N GLY A 17 2.09 5.69 1.81
CA GLY A 17 1.09 4.71 2.21
C GLY A 17 -0.31 5.34 2.28
N LEU A 18 -0.49 6.41 3.04
CA LEU A 18 -1.79 7.08 3.18
C LEU A 18 -2.41 7.53 1.85
N ILE A 19 -1.61 8.05 0.91
CA ILE A 19 -2.06 8.38 -0.45
C ILE A 19 -2.59 7.14 -1.15
N ALA A 20 -1.85 6.03 -1.12
CA ALA A 20 -2.27 4.77 -1.71
C ALA A 20 -3.63 4.33 -1.13
N GLY A 21 -3.85 4.52 0.17
CA GLY A 21 -5.07 4.08 0.86
C GLY A 21 -6.26 4.94 0.54
N LYS A 22 -6.01 6.24 0.38
CA LYS A 22 -7.02 7.19 -0.07
C LYS A 22 -7.50 6.85 -1.48
N GLN A 23 -6.63 6.38 -2.37
CA GLN A 23 -7.03 5.95 -3.72
C GLN A 23 -7.97 4.74 -3.68
N ILE A 24 -7.62 3.68 -2.95
CA ILE A 24 -8.46 2.48 -2.82
C ILE A 24 -9.79 2.83 -2.13
N LYS A 25 -9.75 3.61 -1.04
CA LYS A 25 -10.95 4.07 -0.35
C LYS A 25 -11.84 4.95 -1.24
N GLY A 26 -11.23 5.80 -2.06
CA GLY A 26 -11.94 6.63 -3.04
C GLY A 26 -12.66 5.79 -4.08
N PHE A 27 -11.99 4.78 -4.63
CA PHE A 27 -12.60 3.81 -5.55
C PHE A 27 -13.78 3.08 -4.89
N LEU A 28 -13.58 2.50 -3.70
CA LEU A 28 -14.62 1.81 -2.94
C LEU A 28 -15.80 2.69 -2.52
N LYS A 29 -15.61 4.02 -2.46
CA LYS A 29 -16.69 4.98 -2.16
C LYS A 29 -17.52 5.28 -3.41
N ARG A 30 -16.90 5.32 -4.59
CA ARG A 30 -17.58 5.56 -5.87
C ARG A 30 -18.28 4.30 -6.38
N HIS A 31 -17.65 3.15 -6.22
CA HIS A 31 -18.07 1.90 -6.84
C HIS A 31 -18.34 0.83 -5.78
N LYS A 32 -19.59 0.33 -5.73
CA LYS A 32 -20.00 -0.78 -4.86
C LYS A 32 -19.93 -2.15 -5.56
N SER A 33 -19.79 -2.15 -6.88
CA SER A 33 -19.71 -3.32 -7.75
C SER A 33 -18.99 -2.93 -9.05
N ILE A 34 -18.46 -3.91 -9.76
CA ILE A 34 -17.94 -3.73 -11.12
C ILE A 34 -19.14 -3.81 -12.07
N ALA A 35 -19.77 -2.67 -12.32
CA ALA A 35 -21.05 -2.59 -13.03
C ALA A 35 -20.88 -2.70 -14.56
N ASP A 36 -19.81 -2.13 -15.09
CA ASP A 36 -19.54 -2.02 -16.51
C ASP A 36 -18.03 -2.00 -16.78
N GLU A 37 -17.65 -1.96 -18.06
CA GLU A 37 -16.26 -1.96 -18.51
C GLU A 37 -15.51 -0.70 -18.03
N TYR A 38 -16.20 0.43 -17.90
CA TYR A 38 -15.59 1.68 -17.44
C TYR A 38 -15.13 1.59 -15.98
N VAL A 39 -15.95 0.99 -15.11
CA VAL A 39 -15.55 0.72 -13.71
C VAL A 39 -14.38 -0.26 -13.65
N LEU A 40 -14.34 -1.24 -14.56
CA LEU A 40 -13.22 -2.18 -14.64
C LEU A 40 -11.92 -1.47 -15.07
N GLU A 41 -11.96 -0.58 -16.06
CA GLU A 41 -10.81 0.22 -16.48
C GLU A 41 -10.30 1.14 -15.35
N GLU A 42 -11.22 1.77 -14.59
CA GLU A 42 -10.86 2.52 -13.39
C GLU A 42 -10.16 1.64 -12.35
N PHE A 43 -10.67 0.43 -12.14
CA PHE A 43 -10.08 -0.54 -11.23
C PHE A 43 -8.68 -0.95 -11.68
N GLU A 44 -8.48 -1.26 -12.96
CA GLU A 44 -7.17 -1.60 -13.51
C GLU A 44 -6.17 -0.46 -13.36
N SER A 45 -6.57 0.77 -13.64
CA SER A 45 -5.73 1.96 -13.46
C SER A 45 -5.34 2.16 -12.00
N LEU A 46 -6.27 1.94 -11.07
CA LEU A 46 -5.98 1.93 -9.64
C LEU A 46 -4.94 0.86 -9.31
N VAL A 47 -5.17 -0.39 -9.72
CA VAL A 47 -4.27 -1.51 -9.45
C VAL A 47 -2.88 -1.26 -9.99
N ARG A 48 -2.74 -0.81 -11.24
CA ARG A 48 -1.44 -0.46 -11.86
C ARG A 48 -0.68 0.55 -11.01
N ARG A 49 -1.34 1.64 -10.58
CA ARG A 49 -0.73 2.65 -9.70
C ARG A 49 -0.29 2.07 -8.37
N GLN A 50 -1.09 1.21 -7.76
CA GLN A 50 -0.77 0.56 -6.49
C GLN A 50 0.46 -0.35 -6.62
N MET A 51 0.51 -1.17 -7.68
CA MET A 51 1.65 -2.06 -7.93
C MET A 51 2.95 -1.27 -8.13
N TYR A 52 2.93 -0.16 -8.88
CA TYR A 52 4.11 0.70 -9.00
C TYR A 52 4.49 1.41 -7.69
N MET A 53 3.50 1.81 -6.89
CA MET A 53 3.73 2.49 -5.62
C MET A 53 4.38 1.59 -4.56
N VAL A 54 4.19 0.27 -4.66
CA VAL A 54 4.88 -0.71 -3.80
C VAL A 54 6.39 -0.62 -3.93
N TYR A 55 6.94 -0.37 -5.13
CA TYR A 55 8.39 -0.22 -5.30
C TYR A 55 8.94 1.01 -4.58
N PHE A 56 8.21 2.12 -4.65
CA PHE A 56 8.54 3.32 -3.90
C PHE A 56 8.56 3.00 -2.40
N LEU A 57 7.49 2.37 -1.88
CA LEU A 57 7.43 1.97 -0.47
C LEU A 57 8.54 0.99 -0.07
N LEU A 58 8.88 0.04 -0.93
CA LEU A 58 9.94 -0.94 -0.70
C LEU A 58 11.30 -0.26 -0.56
N PHE A 59 11.59 0.74 -1.40
CA PHE A 59 12.82 1.52 -1.30
C PHE A 59 12.95 2.21 0.08
N PHE A 60 11.89 2.88 0.54
CA PHE A 60 11.89 3.51 1.87
C PHE A 60 11.94 2.49 3.01
N LEU A 61 11.32 1.32 2.84
CA LEU A 61 11.36 0.25 3.84
C LEU A 61 12.80 -0.25 4.05
N VAL A 62 13.53 -0.49 2.96
CA VAL A 62 14.93 -0.93 3.02
C VAL A 62 15.79 0.12 3.73
N ILE A 63 15.71 1.39 3.33
CA ILE A 63 16.44 2.49 3.98
C ILE A 63 16.04 2.62 5.45
N GLY A 64 14.75 2.54 5.75
CA GLY A 64 14.21 2.60 7.10
C GLY A 64 14.75 1.51 8.00
N LEU A 65 14.91 0.27 7.51
CA LEU A 65 15.52 -0.83 8.25
C LEU A 65 16.96 -0.52 8.67
N PHE A 66 17.78 -0.01 7.76
CA PHE A 66 19.16 0.41 8.10
C PHE A 66 19.16 1.55 9.12
N LEU A 67 18.31 2.55 8.93
CA LEU A 67 18.25 3.70 9.84
C LEU A 67 17.72 3.32 11.23
N ASN A 68 16.86 2.30 11.36
CA ASN A 68 16.45 1.78 12.67
C ASN A 68 17.67 1.34 13.50
N VAL A 69 18.57 0.57 12.89
CA VAL A 69 19.79 0.10 13.56
C VAL A 69 20.70 1.28 13.94
N VAL A 70 20.93 2.20 13.00
CA VAL A 70 21.78 3.39 13.21
C VAL A 70 21.25 4.24 14.36
N VAL A 71 19.94 4.50 14.39
CA VAL A 71 19.32 5.34 15.43
C VAL A 71 19.38 4.67 16.81
N VAL A 72 19.22 3.35 16.90
CA VAL A 72 19.36 2.62 18.16
C VAL A 72 20.81 2.69 18.68
N ILE A 73 21.81 2.50 17.81
CA ILE A 73 23.22 2.58 18.19
C ILE A 73 23.59 3.99 18.68
N HIS A 74 23.17 5.04 17.97
CA HIS A 74 23.57 6.42 18.28
C HIS A 74 22.74 7.09 19.38
N HIS A 75 21.51 6.65 19.62
CA HIS A 75 20.58 7.31 20.56
C HIS A 75 20.06 6.37 21.67
N GLY A 76 20.55 5.13 21.75
CA GLY A 76 20.24 4.16 22.80
C GLY A 76 18.75 3.92 22.96
N LEU A 77 18.27 4.03 24.20
CA LEU A 77 16.87 3.77 24.56
C LEU A 77 15.88 4.70 23.86
N VAL A 78 16.23 5.97 23.67
CA VAL A 78 15.37 6.94 22.96
C VAL A 78 15.24 6.54 21.49
N GLY A 79 16.37 6.19 20.86
CA GLY A 79 16.37 5.69 19.48
C GLY A 79 15.51 4.44 19.31
N PHE A 80 15.62 3.51 20.26
CA PHE A 80 14.82 2.29 20.30
C PHE A 80 13.32 2.56 20.48
N ALA A 81 12.94 3.44 21.40
CA ALA A 81 11.54 3.81 21.61
C ALA A 81 10.92 4.44 20.35
N VAL A 82 11.64 5.35 19.68
CA VAL A 82 11.18 5.99 18.44
C VAL A 82 11.07 4.96 17.31
N ALA A 83 12.06 4.08 17.15
CA ALA A 83 12.03 2.99 16.19
C ALA A 83 10.81 2.08 16.40
N LEU A 84 10.51 1.69 17.64
CA LEU A 84 9.35 0.86 17.97
C LEU A 84 8.03 1.54 17.60
N ILE A 85 7.85 2.82 17.95
CA ILE A 85 6.62 3.55 17.65
C ILE A 85 6.38 3.62 16.14
N VAL A 86 7.42 3.94 15.38
CA VAL A 86 7.34 4.04 13.92
C VAL A 86 7.02 2.69 13.29
N ASN A 87 7.69 1.61 13.71
CA ASN A 87 7.40 0.28 13.19
C ASN A 87 6.00 -0.22 13.58
N ALA A 88 5.54 0.07 14.80
CA ALA A 88 4.19 -0.25 15.23
C ALA A 88 3.14 0.46 14.37
N TYR A 89 3.35 1.75 14.07
CA TYR A 89 2.47 2.49 13.17
C TYR A 89 2.48 1.90 11.75
N SER A 90 3.66 1.65 11.18
CA SER A 90 3.80 1.04 9.86
C SER A 90 3.10 -0.32 9.78
N PHE A 91 3.21 -1.13 10.83
CA PHE A 91 2.50 -2.42 10.90
C PHE A 91 0.98 -2.23 10.89
N LEU A 92 0.43 -1.35 11.72
CA LEU A 92 -1.00 -1.06 11.76
C LEU A 92 -1.50 -0.53 10.41
N GLN A 93 -0.71 0.33 9.78
CA GLN A 93 -0.97 0.84 8.44
C GLN A 93 -1.06 -0.32 7.45
N SER A 94 -0.05 -1.20 7.38
CA SER A 94 -0.06 -2.37 6.49
C SER A 94 -1.28 -3.27 6.70
N GLN A 95 -1.71 -3.50 7.94
CA GLN A 95 -2.94 -4.28 8.20
C GLN A 95 -4.19 -3.60 7.66
N TYR A 96 -4.32 -2.29 7.84
CA TYR A 96 -5.43 -1.51 7.28
C TYR A 96 -5.44 -1.56 5.74
N PHE A 97 -4.27 -1.47 5.11
CA PHE A 97 -4.11 -1.59 3.66
C PHE A 97 -4.58 -2.93 3.13
N ARG A 98 -4.13 -4.03 3.73
CA ARG A 98 -4.54 -5.38 3.33
C ARG A 98 -6.05 -5.57 3.42
N ARG A 99 -6.72 -4.96 4.40
CA ARG A 99 -8.18 -4.99 4.52
C ARG A 99 -8.87 -4.23 3.38
N LEU A 100 -8.37 -3.04 3.03
CA LEU A 100 -8.92 -2.26 1.91
C LEU A 100 -8.73 -2.98 0.58
N GLU A 101 -7.54 -3.52 0.34
CA GLU A 101 -7.21 -4.27 -0.87
C GLU A 101 -8.12 -5.49 -1.02
N LYS A 102 -8.25 -6.29 0.05
CA LYS A 102 -9.14 -7.45 0.06
C LYS A 102 -10.59 -7.06 -0.24
N LYS A 103 -11.06 -5.93 0.29
CA LYS A 103 -12.40 -5.41 0.00
C LYS A 103 -12.54 -4.97 -1.46
N ALA A 104 -11.54 -4.30 -2.02
CA ALA A 104 -11.53 -3.87 -3.42
C ALA A 104 -11.45 -5.04 -4.41
N ARG A 105 -10.90 -6.18 -3.98
CA ARG A 105 -10.79 -7.45 -4.74
C ARG A 105 -11.95 -8.43 -4.54
N SER A 106 -12.94 -8.07 -3.71
CA SER A 106 -14.13 -8.89 -3.43
C SER A 106 -15.43 -8.19 -3.82
N LEU A 107 -15.37 -7.23 -4.76
CA LEU A 107 -16.57 -6.62 -5.31
C LEU A 107 -17.28 -7.59 -6.26
N ASN A 108 -18.61 -7.55 -6.26
CA ASN A 108 -19.39 -8.30 -7.24
C ASN A 108 -19.27 -7.64 -8.62
N ALA A 109 -19.26 -8.44 -9.68
CA ALA A 109 -19.32 -7.98 -11.06
C ALA A 109 -20.73 -8.21 -11.63
N ALA A 110 -21.17 -7.35 -12.55
CA ALA A 110 -22.52 -7.40 -13.10
C ALA A 110 -22.78 -8.59 -14.03
N ASN A 111 -21.75 -9.12 -14.69
CA ASN A 111 -21.84 -10.29 -15.55
C ASN A 111 -20.57 -11.15 -15.50
N GLU A 112 -20.66 -12.36 -16.04
CA GLU A 112 -19.59 -13.37 -15.98
C GLU A 112 -18.32 -12.96 -16.75
N LEU A 113 -18.47 -12.24 -17.86
CA LEU A 113 -17.34 -11.78 -18.67
C LEU A 113 -16.51 -10.75 -17.89
N LEU A 114 -17.17 -9.76 -17.29
CA LEU A 114 -16.53 -8.79 -16.41
C LEU A 114 -15.95 -9.45 -15.15
N ALA A 115 -16.66 -10.42 -14.56
CA ALA A 115 -16.17 -11.17 -13.41
C ALA A 115 -14.84 -11.87 -13.71
N ARG A 116 -14.70 -12.49 -14.88
CA ARG A 116 -13.47 -13.16 -15.30
C ARG A 116 -12.31 -12.16 -15.45
N LYS A 117 -12.51 -11.03 -16.14
CA LYS A 117 -11.47 -10.01 -16.29
C LYS A 117 -11.06 -9.41 -14.94
N TYR A 118 -12.05 -9.04 -14.13
CA TYR A 118 -11.84 -8.52 -12.78
C TYR A 118 -11.06 -9.49 -11.89
N TYR A 119 -11.36 -10.79 -11.98
CA TYR A 119 -10.61 -11.83 -11.27
C TYR A 119 -9.15 -11.88 -11.72
N LEU A 120 -8.88 -11.82 -13.03
CA LEU A 120 -7.50 -11.82 -13.55
C LEU A 120 -6.70 -10.63 -13.00
N VAL A 121 -7.25 -9.42 -13.09
CA VAL A 121 -6.63 -8.20 -12.56
C VAL A 121 -6.40 -8.32 -11.05
N SER A 122 -7.41 -8.77 -10.31
CA SER A 122 -7.32 -8.98 -8.85
C SER A 122 -6.31 -10.06 -8.46
N ASN A 123 -6.13 -11.07 -9.29
CA ASN A 123 -5.16 -12.14 -9.08
C ASN A 123 -3.74 -11.68 -9.39
N THR A 124 -3.54 -10.90 -10.47
CA THR A 124 -2.26 -10.26 -10.78
C THR A 124 -1.87 -9.31 -9.65
N TRP A 125 -2.78 -8.46 -9.17
CA TRP A 125 -2.49 -7.53 -8.07
C TRP A 125 -1.95 -8.23 -6.82
N ALA A 126 -2.49 -9.41 -6.51
CA ALA A 126 -2.16 -10.15 -5.30
C ALA A 126 -0.83 -10.89 -5.37
N ASN A 127 -0.51 -11.43 -6.54
CA ASN A 127 0.47 -12.50 -6.69
C ASN A 127 1.66 -12.10 -7.56
N LYS A 128 1.55 -11.01 -8.34
CA LYS A 128 2.62 -10.58 -9.24
C LYS A 128 3.23 -9.26 -8.76
N PRO A 129 4.53 -9.07 -9.00
CA PRO A 129 5.21 -7.83 -8.62
C PRO A 129 4.88 -6.66 -9.59
N LEU A 130 4.55 -6.97 -10.84
CA LEU A 130 4.25 -6.00 -11.89
C LEU A 130 2.90 -6.30 -12.56
N PRO A 131 2.19 -5.27 -13.05
CA PRO A 131 0.98 -5.46 -13.84
C PRO A 131 1.32 -6.08 -15.20
N ASP A 132 0.49 -7.01 -15.65
CA ASP A 132 0.65 -7.74 -16.91
C ASP A 132 -0.65 -7.89 -17.72
N PHE A 133 -1.63 -7.08 -17.35
CA PHE A 133 -2.94 -6.94 -17.99
C PHE A 133 -3.06 -5.54 -18.60
#